data_AF-A0A5C6M4I2-F1
#
_entry.id   AF-A0A5C6M4I2-F1
#
_cell.length_a   1.000
_cell.length_b   1.000
_cell.length_c   1.000
_cell.angle_alpha   90.00
_cell.angle_beta   90.00
_cell.angle_gamma   90.00
#
_symmetry.space_group_name_H-M   'P 1'
#
loop_
_entity.id
_entity.type
_entity.pdbx_description
1 polymer ?
#
loop_
_entity_poly.entity_id
_entity_poly.type
_entity_poly.pdbx_seq_one_letter_code
_entity_poly.pdbx_strand_id
1 'polypeptide(L)'
;MVVESLPLVLREWGQLGNRVLLTSRPYGLEDNQRQALQRAGAVSYSLQPLPEDLQTLLVQRWFAVLPKYSNGPLAEAAKMLQAVRSIPRVNELISSPLQLTAICVVYGQGGELPRDIHDLYNRLVRSSLSSRYQNDTVLVEQTRNRLARIAWGLHTGDPFESGRRNPLAEAGFEEIEQILTAYEQSNPQTNAGQVQVTQLREELLQRSGLLVPRAEGKAAFQHLSFQEFLAAEWFSKKNNDQQILELYTTRGLVANWRETLKFLFGRRVEERDQSVMTNLAWQLLQHVEQQTPLQVPALAVVCCDAVHLLLDRGYQLPGEMQGCVRRLFRQSLEQLADLSARDQLGLLVSRIGDDRPGLDLRTAEAWVMAPTAQIPHQKLHSHVRTEIAEPRMNTNVHE
;
A
#
# COMPACT_ATOMS: atom_id res chain seq x y z
N MET A 1 7.41 -19.89 32.87
CA MET A 1 6.43 -20.18 33.95
C MET A 1 5.01 -20.39 33.46
N VAL A 2 4.26 -19.39 32.96
CA VAL A 2 2.83 -19.62 32.61
C VAL A 2 2.65 -20.57 31.42
N VAL A 3 3.44 -20.41 30.35
CA VAL A 3 3.33 -21.26 29.15
C VAL A 3 3.72 -22.72 29.45
N GLU A 4 4.71 -22.92 30.32
CA GLU A 4 5.22 -24.24 30.70
C GLU A 4 4.23 -25.04 31.54
N SER A 5 3.32 -24.38 32.27
CA SER A 5 2.29 -25.04 33.06
C SER A 5 1.02 -25.35 32.26
N LEU A 6 0.83 -24.78 31.06
CA LEU A 6 -0.35 -25.01 30.23
C LEU A 6 -0.63 -26.50 29.92
N PRO A 7 0.38 -27.36 29.61
CA PRO A 7 0.13 -28.79 29.39
C PRO A 7 -0.44 -29.51 30.62
N LEU A 8 -0.01 -29.11 31.83
CA LEU A 8 -0.54 -29.65 33.08
C LEU A 8 -2.00 -29.21 33.28
N VAL A 9 -2.26 -27.91 33.10
CA VAL A 9 -3.61 -27.33 33.22
C VAL A 9 -4.59 -28.00 32.27
N LEU A 10 -4.20 -28.22 31.00
CA LEU A 10 -5.05 -28.90 30.02
C LEU A 10 -5.44 -30.31 30.46
N ARG A 11 -4.51 -31.06 31.07
CA ARG A 11 -4.77 -32.42 31.55
C ARG A 11 -5.67 -32.42 32.77
N GLU A 12 -5.31 -31.66 33.81
CA GLU A 12 -6.07 -31.63 35.07
C GLU A 12 -7.48 -31.11 34.86
N TRP A 13 -7.64 -30.00 34.14
CA TRP A 13 -8.94 -29.42 33.90
C TRP A 13 -9.79 -30.27 32.96
N GLY A 14 -9.16 -30.92 31.98
CA GLY A 14 -9.83 -31.88 31.10
C GLY A 14 -10.37 -33.09 31.87
N GLN A 15 -9.61 -33.63 32.83
CA GLN A 15 -10.06 -34.73 33.70
C GLN A 15 -11.26 -34.34 34.57
N LEU A 16 -11.35 -33.08 34.96
CA LEU A 16 -12.49 -32.51 35.68
C LEU A 16 -13.70 -32.18 34.76
N GLY A 17 -13.60 -32.47 33.46
CA GLY A 17 -14.69 -32.25 32.48
C GLY A 17 -14.75 -30.83 31.89
N ASN A 18 -13.74 -29.98 32.13
CA ASN A 18 -13.72 -28.62 31.59
C ASN A 18 -13.31 -28.59 30.11
N ARG A 19 -13.86 -27.64 29.35
CA ARG A 19 -13.40 -27.31 27.98
C ARG A 19 -12.50 -26.09 28.03
N VAL A 20 -11.27 -26.23 27.53
CA VAL A 20 -10.26 -25.16 27.54
C VAL A 20 -10.02 -24.65 26.12
N LEU A 21 -10.20 -23.34 25.91
CA LEU A 21 -9.80 -22.66 24.67
C LEU A 21 -8.56 -21.83 24.95
N LEU A 22 -7.46 -22.17 24.28
CA LEU A 22 -6.21 -21.41 24.32
C LEU A 22 -6.11 -20.55 23.06
N THR A 23 -6.01 -19.24 23.25
CA THR A 23 -5.70 -18.31 22.17
C THR A 23 -4.26 -17.84 22.31
N SER A 24 -3.47 -17.98 21.26
CA SER A 24 -2.11 -17.47 21.20
C SER A 24 -1.89 -16.68 19.92
N ARG A 25 -0.89 -15.80 19.93
CA ARG A 25 -0.33 -15.28 18.68
C ARG A 25 0.51 -16.40 18.01
N PRO A 26 0.71 -16.36 16.68
CA PRO A 26 1.44 -17.41 15.96
C PRO A 26 2.87 -17.69 16.47
N TYR A 27 3.50 -16.72 17.14
CA TYR A 27 4.87 -16.75 17.66
C TYR A 27 4.95 -16.82 19.19
N GLY A 28 3.81 -16.76 19.89
CA GLY A 28 3.79 -16.81 21.36
C GLY A 28 4.09 -18.19 21.93
N LEU A 29 4.34 -19.18 21.07
CA LEU A 29 4.69 -20.54 21.43
C LEU A 29 5.85 -21.02 20.55
N GLU A 30 6.93 -21.44 21.19
CA GLU A 30 8.00 -22.19 20.55
C GLU A 30 7.51 -23.58 20.09
N ASP A 31 8.24 -24.23 19.19
CA ASP A 31 7.86 -25.53 18.66
C ASP A 31 7.82 -26.63 19.73
N ASN A 32 8.77 -26.59 20.68
CA ASN A 32 8.79 -27.47 21.86
C ASN A 32 7.51 -27.32 22.71
N GLN A 33 7.03 -26.09 22.91
CA GLN A 33 5.84 -25.75 23.69
C GLN A 33 4.58 -26.17 22.96
N ARG A 34 4.50 -25.94 21.64
CA ARG A 34 3.42 -26.46 20.79
C ARG A 34 3.33 -27.98 20.85
N GLN A 35 4.45 -28.68 20.74
CA GLN A 35 4.48 -30.13 20.88
C GLN A 35 4.05 -30.59 22.28
N ALA A 36 4.47 -29.90 23.34
CA ALA A 36 4.04 -30.22 24.71
C ALA A 36 2.52 -30.07 24.88
N LEU A 37 1.92 -29.02 24.31
CA LEU A 37 0.47 -28.81 24.30
C LEU A 37 -0.26 -29.91 23.52
N GLN A 38 0.25 -30.29 22.34
CA GLN A 38 -0.31 -31.39 21.55
C GLN A 38 -0.26 -32.73 22.31
N ARG A 39 0.86 -33.04 22.99
CA ARG A 39 0.99 -34.22 23.87
C ARG A 39 0.08 -34.16 25.10
N ALA A 40 -0.44 -32.98 25.46
CA ALA A 40 -1.44 -32.81 26.50
C ALA A 40 -2.88 -32.90 25.96
N GLY A 41 -3.07 -33.16 24.67
CA GLY A 41 -4.38 -33.30 24.04
C GLY A 41 -4.92 -32.03 23.39
N ALA A 42 -4.13 -30.95 23.29
CA ALA A 42 -4.54 -29.76 22.57
C ALA A 42 -4.59 -30.00 21.05
N VAL A 43 -5.62 -29.47 20.40
CA VAL A 43 -5.71 -29.41 18.94
C VAL A 43 -5.45 -27.97 18.51
N SER A 44 -4.54 -27.79 17.55
CA SER A 44 -4.16 -26.47 17.05
C SER A 44 -4.95 -26.10 15.80
N TYR A 45 -5.53 -24.91 15.80
CA TYR A 45 -6.18 -24.31 14.63
C TYR A 45 -5.56 -22.94 14.34
N SER A 46 -5.48 -22.59 13.07
CA SER A 46 -5.07 -21.24 12.64
C SER A 46 -6.29 -20.47 12.16
N LEU A 47 -6.38 -19.19 12.54
CA LEU A 47 -7.41 -18.30 12.02
C LEU A 47 -7.10 -17.97 10.57
N GLN A 48 -8.03 -18.30 9.68
CA GLN A 48 -7.96 -17.96 8.26
C GLN A 48 -8.29 -16.48 8.04
N PRO A 49 -7.86 -15.90 6.89
CA PRO A 49 -8.33 -14.59 6.46
C PRO A 49 -9.87 -14.52 6.43
N LEU A 50 -10.42 -13.32 6.64
CA LEU A 50 -11.86 -13.08 6.68
C LEU A 50 -12.47 -13.36 5.29
N PRO A 51 -13.33 -14.39 5.14
CA PRO A 51 -13.99 -14.69 3.87
C PRO A 51 -14.98 -13.60 3.45
N GLU A 52 -15.33 -13.54 2.16
CA GLU A 52 -16.10 -12.44 1.58
C GLU A 52 -17.51 -12.27 2.18
N ASP A 53 -18.18 -13.36 2.49
CA ASP A 53 -19.48 -13.38 3.16
C ASP A 53 -19.38 -12.77 4.57
N LEU A 54 -18.33 -13.09 5.32
CA LEU A 54 -18.08 -12.51 6.64
C LEU A 54 -17.59 -11.06 6.58
N GLN A 55 -16.87 -10.66 5.53
CA GLN A 55 -16.57 -9.24 5.27
C GLN A 55 -17.88 -8.47 5.10
N THR A 56 -18.78 -8.98 4.25
CA THR A 56 -20.09 -8.38 3.98
C THR A 56 -20.91 -8.26 5.26
N LEU A 57 -20.99 -9.35 6.04
CA LEU A 57 -21.72 -9.38 7.30
C LEU A 57 -21.16 -8.39 8.32
N LEU A 58 -19.83 -8.28 8.44
CA LEU A 58 -19.17 -7.33 9.34
C LEU A 58 -19.57 -5.90 8.99
N VAL A 59 -19.44 -5.52 7.70
CA VAL A 59 -19.76 -4.16 7.25
C VAL A 59 -21.24 -3.85 7.45
N GLN A 60 -22.14 -4.77 7.08
CA GLN A 60 -23.58 -4.57 7.29
C GLN A 60 -23.92 -4.33 8.76
N ARG A 61 -23.36 -5.14 9.67
CA ARG A 61 -23.57 -4.97 11.11
C ARG A 61 -22.95 -3.68 11.64
N TRP A 62 -21.79 -3.29 11.12
CA TRP A 62 -21.13 -2.03 11.49
C TRP A 62 -22.01 -0.83 11.16
N PHE A 63 -22.53 -0.74 9.95
CA PHE A 63 -23.38 0.39 9.55
C PHE A 63 -24.77 0.36 10.19
N ALA A 64 -25.30 -0.82 10.51
CA ALA A 64 -26.60 -0.97 11.19
C ALA A 64 -26.64 -0.36 12.60
N VAL A 65 -25.50 -0.27 13.30
CA VAL A 65 -25.44 0.29 14.66
C VAL A 65 -25.09 1.77 14.70
N LEU A 66 -24.78 2.40 13.56
CA LEU A 66 -24.40 3.81 13.50
C LEU A 66 -25.63 4.70 13.27
N PRO A 67 -25.98 5.61 14.20
CA PRO A 67 -27.17 6.47 14.06
C PRO A 67 -27.20 7.30 12.77
N LYS A 68 -26.02 7.74 12.30
CA LYS A 68 -25.81 8.49 11.05
C LYS A 68 -26.41 7.78 9.82
N TYR A 69 -26.44 6.45 9.83
CA TYR A 69 -26.86 5.63 8.69
C TYR A 69 -28.14 4.83 8.97
N SER A 70 -28.94 5.26 9.96
CA SER A 70 -30.21 4.63 10.32
C SER A 70 -31.20 4.54 9.14
N ASN A 71 -31.18 5.52 8.25
CA ASN A 71 -31.99 5.53 7.02
C ASN A 71 -31.26 4.86 5.84
N GLY A 72 -31.03 3.55 5.95
CA GLY A 72 -30.46 2.72 4.86
C GLY A 72 -29.07 2.15 5.13
N PRO A 73 -28.82 1.50 6.28
CA PRO A 73 -27.48 1.01 6.66
C PRO A 73 -26.92 -0.03 5.70
N LEU A 74 -27.79 -0.88 5.12
CA LEU A 74 -27.38 -1.90 4.14
C LEU A 74 -26.92 -1.29 2.81
N ALA A 75 -27.58 -0.20 2.37
CA ALA A 75 -27.17 0.50 1.16
C ALA A 75 -25.81 1.17 1.34
N GLU A 76 -25.57 1.78 2.50
CA GLU A 76 -24.26 2.37 2.83
C GLU A 76 -23.15 1.32 2.96
N ALA A 77 -23.44 0.18 3.59
CA ALA A 77 -22.51 -0.95 3.62
C ALA A 77 -22.11 -1.41 2.21
N ALA A 78 -23.07 -1.52 1.29
CA ALA A 78 -22.82 -1.90 -0.09
C ALA A 78 -21.97 -0.86 -0.84
N LYS A 79 -22.27 0.44 -0.68
CA LYS A 79 -21.48 1.54 -1.26
C LYS A 79 -20.03 1.52 -0.76
N MET A 80 -19.84 1.35 0.54
CA MET A 80 -18.51 1.27 1.15
C MET A 80 -17.71 0.08 0.59
N LEU A 81 -18.30 -1.11 0.54
CA LEU A 81 -17.64 -2.30 -0.03
C LEU A 81 -17.31 -2.12 -1.51
N GLN A 82 -18.22 -1.53 -2.29
CA GLN A 82 -17.97 -1.20 -3.69
C GLN A 82 -16.79 -0.23 -3.84
N ALA A 83 -16.75 0.84 -3.02
CA ALA A 83 -15.65 1.80 -3.03
C ALA A 83 -14.32 1.13 -2.71
N VAL A 84 -14.27 0.25 -1.70
CA VAL A 84 -13.05 -0.48 -1.35
C VAL A 84 -12.62 -1.43 -2.47
N ARG A 85 -13.54 -2.24 -2.99
CA ARG A 85 -13.25 -3.22 -4.06
C ARG A 85 -12.78 -2.56 -5.35
N SER A 86 -13.17 -1.30 -5.58
CA SER A 86 -12.70 -0.51 -6.73
C SER A 86 -11.24 -0.06 -6.64
N ILE A 87 -10.61 -0.18 -5.47
CA ILE A 87 -9.20 0.17 -5.23
C ILE A 87 -8.44 -1.12 -4.93
N PRO A 88 -7.74 -1.75 -5.92
CA PRO A 88 -7.16 -3.09 -5.77
C PRO A 88 -6.30 -3.27 -4.50
N ARG A 89 -5.42 -2.30 -4.21
CA ARG A 89 -4.54 -2.32 -3.03
C ARG A 89 -5.29 -2.24 -1.69
N VAL A 90 -6.48 -1.63 -1.68
CA VAL A 90 -7.32 -1.54 -0.47
C VAL A 90 -8.19 -2.79 -0.36
N ASN A 91 -8.60 -3.36 -1.49
CA ASN A 91 -9.30 -4.65 -1.54
C ASN A 91 -8.46 -5.81 -0.99
N GLU A 92 -7.13 -5.76 -1.10
CA GLU A 92 -6.26 -6.76 -0.45
C GLU A 92 -6.33 -6.69 1.10
N LEU A 93 -6.62 -5.50 1.65
CA LEU A 93 -6.65 -5.27 3.10
C LEU A 93 -7.89 -5.84 3.79
N ILE A 94 -9.04 -5.92 3.10
CA ILE A 94 -10.33 -6.28 3.75
C ILE A 94 -10.42 -7.74 4.20
N SER A 95 -9.47 -8.58 3.76
CA SER A 95 -9.25 -9.92 4.29
C SER A 95 -8.82 -9.93 5.77
N SER A 96 -8.36 -8.79 6.29
CA SER A 96 -8.13 -8.60 7.72
C SER A 96 -9.33 -7.91 8.37
N PRO A 97 -9.96 -8.52 9.40
CA PRO A 97 -11.03 -7.86 10.17
C PRO A 97 -10.60 -6.51 10.77
N LEU A 98 -9.33 -6.39 11.17
CA LEU A 98 -8.78 -5.16 11.74
C LEU A 98 -8.76 -4.04 10.70
N GLN A 99 -8.24 -4.34 9.51
CA GLN A 99 -8.13 -3.34 8.44
C GLN A 99 -9.50 -2.99 7.88
N LEU A 100 -10.38 -3.98 7.68
CA LEU A 100 -11.77 -3.72 7.30
C LEU A 100 -12.45 -2.77 8.29
N THR A 101 -12.25 -2.98 9.59
CA THR A 101 -12.77 -2.08 10.63
C THR A 101 -12.17 -0.68 10.55
N ALA A 102 -10.86 -0.56 10.33
CA ALA A 102 -10.21 0.74 10.14
C ALA A 102 -10.76 1.50 8.93
N ILE A 103 -11.00 0.79 7.81
CA ILE A 103 -11.63 1.39 6.62
C ILE A 103 -13.08 1.80 6.93
N CYS A 104 -13.85 0.99 7.66
CA CYS A 104 -15.18 1.38 8.11
C CYS A 104 -15.18 2.67 8.96
N VAL A 105 -14.19 2.84 9.83
CA VAL A 105 -14.01 4.08 10.61
C VAL A 105 -13.70 5.27 9.70
N VAL A 106 -12.77 5.11 8.75
CA VAL A 106 -12.40 6.17 7.80
C VAL A 106 -13.59 6.57 6.93
N TYR A 107 -14.30 5.61 6.34
CA TYR A 107 -15.52 5.87 5.58
C TYR A 107 -16.60 6.51 6.45
N GLY A 108 -16.77 6.05 7.70
CA GLY A 108 -17.78 6.55 8.63
C GLY A 108 -17.71 8.06 8.89
N GLN A 109 -16.51 8.64 8.87
CA GLN A 109 -16.28 10.07 9.07
C GLN A 109 -16.94 10.92 7.97
N GLY A 110 -16.68 10.62 6.71
CA GLY A 110 -17.10 11.44 5.56
C GLY A 110 -18.23 10.88 4.69
N GLY A 111 -18.53 9.59 4.78
CA GLY A 111 -19.41 8.89 3.83
C GLY A 111 -18.75 8.56 2.49
N GLU A 112 -17.43 8.79 2.38
CA GLU A 112 -16.62 8.43 1.22
C GLU A 112 -15.19 8.09 1.67
N LEU A 113 -14.48 7.28 0.89
CA LEU A 113 -13.04 7.08 1.09
C LEU A 113 -12.27 8.25 0.47
N PRO A 114 -11.16 8.70 1.09
CA PRO A 114 -10.26 9.65 0.45
C PRO A 114 -9.87 9.19 -0.95
N ARG A 115 -10.04 10.10 -1.93
CA ARG A 115 -9.63 9.86 -3.32
C ARG A 115 -8.12 9.82 -3.47
N ASP A 116 -7.44 10.61 -2.66
CA ASP A 116 -5.99 10.58 -2.56
C ASP A 116 -5.55 9.34 -1.76
N ILE A 117 -4.71 8.53 -2.39
CA ILE A 117 -4.26 7.26 -1.82
C ILE A 117 -3.34 7.48 -0.61
N HIS A 118 -2.54 8.55 -0.60
CA HIS A 118 -1.69 8.87 0.54
C HIS A 118 -2.54 9.25 1.75
N ASP A 119 -3.52 10.15 1.58
CA ASP A 119 -4.45 10.52 2.66
C ASP A 119 -5.23 9.30 3.18
N LEU A 120 -5.69 8.41 2.29
CA LEU A 120 -6.33 7.16 2.71
C LEU A 120 -5.42 6.34 3.65
N TYR A 121 -4.18 6.06 3.24
CA TYR A 121 -3.24 5.28 4.05
C TYR A 121 -2.88 6.01 5.35
N ASN A 122 -2.71 7.33 5.31
CA ASN A 122 -2.46 8.13 6.49
C ASN A 122 -3.59 7.99 7.52
N ARG A 123 -4.85 8.06 7.08
CA ARG A 123 -6.02 7.86 7.93
C ARG A 123 -6.14 6.43 8.44
N LEU A 124 -5.83 5.43 7.62
CA LEU A 124 -5.85 4.01 8.03
C LEU A 124 -4.82 3.71 9.11
N VAL A 125 -3.57 4.16 8.93
CA VAL A 125 -2.51 4.01 9.93
C VAL A 125 -2.90 4.72 11.22
N ARG A 126 -3.34 5.98 11.13
CA ARG A 126 -3.77 6.75 12.29
C ARG A 126 -4.92 6.07 13.03
N SER A 127 -5.97 5.67 12.32
CA SER A 127 -7.13 4.98 12.91
C SER A 127 -6.74 3.68 13.61
N SER A 128 -5.85 2.89 12.98
CA SER A 128 -5.37 1.62 13.53
C SER A 128 -4.61 1.84 14.84
N LEU A 129 -3.73 2.85 14.89
CA LEU A 129 -2.95 3.17 16.09
C LEU A 129 -3.81 3.83 17.17
N SER A 130 -4.63 4.83 16.86
CA SER A 130 -5.46 5.54 17.85
C SER A 130 -6.35 4.60 18.66
N SER A 131 -6.97 3.61 18.00
CA SER A 131 -7.77 2.58 18.68
C SER A 131 -6.98 1.74 19.69
N ARG A 132 -5.69 1.47 19.41
CA ARG A 132 -4.83 0.60 20.23
C ARG A 132 -4.12 1.34 21.35
N TYR A 133 -3.86 2.63 21.14
CA TYR A 133 -3.15 3.49 22.08
C TYR A 133 -4.08 4.44 22.84
N GLN A 134 -5.36 4.08 22.99
CA GLN A 134 -6.36 4.81 23.80
C GLN A 134 -6.46 6.31 23.41
N ASN A 135 -6.23 6.63 22.14
CA ASN A 135 -6.16 8.00 21.63
C ASN A 135 -5.08 8.89 22.27
N ASP A 136 -4.07 8.32 22.93
CA ASP A 136 -2.88 9.06 23.37
C ASP A 136 -2.08 9.49 22.13
N THR A 137 -2.17 10.78 21.81
CA THR A 137 -1.56 11.35 20.60
C THR A 137 -0.04 11.24 20.59
N VAL A 138 0.60 11.33 21.76
CA VAL A 138 2.05 11.23 21.90
C VAL A 138 2.49 9.80 21.62
N LEU A 139 1.85 8.81 22.25
CA LEU A 139 2.17 7.39 22.03
C LEU A 139 1.87 6.95 20.60
N VAL A 140 0.77 7.42 20.01
CA VAL A 140 0.43 7.15 18.59
C VAL A 140 1.54 7.66 17.67
N GLU A 141 1.97 8.90 17.83
CA GLU A 141 3.03 9.47 16.98
C GLU A 141 4.40 8.80 17.22
N GLN A 142 4.77 8.52 18.46
CA GLN A 142 5.99 7.77 18.76
C GLN A 142 5.98 6.38 18.10
N THR A 143 4.86 5.67 18.21
CA THR A 143 4.67 4.35 17.59
C THR A 143 4.73 4.44 16.07
N ARG A 144 4.05 5.43 15.47
CA ARG A 144 4.07 5.68 14.03
C ARG A 144 5.49 5.92 13.53
N ASN A 145 6.28 6.76 14.23
CA ASN A 145 7.67 7.05 13.84
C ASN A 145 8.57 5.81 13.97
N ARG A 146 8.39 4.96 14.99
CA ARG A 146 9.13 3.68 15.11
C ARG A 146 8.81 2.74 13.96
N LEU A 147 7.52 2.57 13.62
CA LEU A 147 7.10 1.77 12.47
C LEU A 147 7.64 2.34 11.15
N ALA A 148 7.62 3.67 10.98
CA ALA A 148 8.21 4.34 9.81
C ALA A 148 9.71 4.09 9.68
N ARG A 149 10.43 4.12 10.80
CA ARG A 149 11.86 3.82 10.83
C ARG A 149 12.17 2.35 10.53
N ILE A 150 11.36 1.41 11.02
CA ILE A 150 11.44 0.00 10.64
C ILE A 150 11.19 -0.15 9.15
N ALA A 151 10.11 0.41 8.62
CA ALA A 151 9.77 0.33 7.20
C ALA A 151 10.90 0.85 6.30
N TRP A 152 11.53 1.96 6.67
CA TRP A 152 12.71 2.49 5.98
C TRP A 152 13.93 1.57 6.08
N GLY A 153 14.19 1.00 7.26
CA GLY A 153 15.26 0.01 7.44
C GLY A 153 15.07 -1.22 6.57
N LEU A 154 13.86 -1.75 6.45
CA LEU A 154 13.55 -2.86 5.56
C LEU A 154 13.78 -2.53 4.07
N HIS A 155 13.60 -1.26 3.68
CA HIS A 155 13.86 -0.78 2.32
C HIS A 155 15.35 -0.64 1.98
N THR A 156 16.15 -0.17 2.95
CA THR A 156 17.53 0.28 2.71
C THR A 156 18.60 -0.60 3.33
N GLY A 157 18.19 -1.49 4.23
CA GLY A 157 19.04 -2.27 5.12
C GLY A 157 19.64 -1.47 6.27
N ASP A 158 19.48 -0.14 6.34
CA ASP A 158 20.14 0.67 7.36
C ASP A 158 19.54 0.47 8.77
N PRO A 159 20.35 0.21 9.82
CA PRO A 159 21.82 0.15 9.83
C PRO A 159 22.43 -1.26 9.69
N PHE A 160 21.59 -2.29 9.57
CA PHE A 160 21.97 -3.70 9.59
C PHE A 160 22.81 -4.15 8.38
N GLU A 161 22.34 -3.83 7.17
CA GLU A 161 22.95 -4.16 5.88
C GLU A 161 22.83 -2.95 4.93
N SER A 162 23.52 -1.88 5.28
CA SER A 162 23.44 -0.61 4.54
C SER A 162 23.80 -0.77 3.06
N GLY A 163 22.93 -0.24 2.19
CA GLY A 163 23.13 -0.28 0.74
C GLY A 163 22.23 -1.29 0.02
N ARG A 164 21.38 -2.02 0.75
CA ARG A 164 20.35 -2.90 0.17
C ARG A 164 19.56 -2.17 -0.91
N ARG A 165 19.50 -2.77 -2.11
CA ARG A 165 18.80 -2.20 -3.27
C ARG A 165 17.32 -2.58 -3.34
N ASN A 166 16.98 -3.82 -3.00
CA ASN A 166 15.61 -4.32 -3.02
C ASN A 166 15.02 -4.30 -1.60
N PRO A 167 13.83 -3.70 -1.38
CA PRO A 167 13.16 -3.77 -0.09
C PRO A 167 12.84 -5.21 0.30
N LEU A 168 13.00 -5.54 1.60
CA LEU A 168 12.53 -6.81 2.15
C LEU A 168 11.11 -6.67 2.69
N ALA A 169 10.27 -7.67 2.47
CA ALA A 169 8.93 -7.73 3.07
C ALA A 169 8.94 -8.23 4.52
N GLU A 170 10.01 -8.91 4.93
CA GLU A 170 10.20 -9.44 6.29
C GLU A 170 11.65 -9.25 6.74
N ALA A 171 11.84 -9.10 8.06
CA ALA A 171 13.14 -8.95 8.70
C ALA A 171 13.21 -9.79 9.97
N GLY A 172 14.41 -10.23 10.33
CA GLY A 172 14.66 -10.88 11.62
C GLY A 172 14.45 -9.91 12.78
N PHE A 173 14.10 -10.43 13.96
CA PHE A 173 13.95 -9.60 15.14
C PHE A 173 15.23 -8.83 15.51
N GLU A 174 16.41 -9.39 15.26
CA GLU A 174 17.69 -8.72 15.47
C GLU A 174 17.82 -7.46 14.60
N GLU A 175 17.52 -7.56 13.30
CA GLU A 175 17.55 -6.40 12.39
C GLU A 175 16.59 -5.30 12.87
N ILE A 176 15.38 -5.68 13.31
CA ILE A 176 14.39 -4.73 13.86
C ILE A 176 14.91 -4.06 15.14
N GLU A 177 15.53 -4.82 16.03
CA GLU A 177 16.12 -4.28 17.27
C GLU A 177 17.27 -3.32 16.99
N GLN A 178 18.13 -3.61 16.01
CA GLN A 178 19.20 -2.71 15.60
C GLN A 178 18.65 -1.42 14.97
N ILE A 179 17.61 -1.52 14.14
CA ILE A 179 16.91 -0.35 13.58
C ILE A 179 16.32 0.53 14.69
N LEU A 180 15.64 -0.09 15.67
CA LEU A 180 15.06 0.61 16.81
C LEU A 180 16.15 1.22 17.71
N THR A 181 17.27 0.53 17.91
CA THR A 181 18.41 1.05 18.68
C THR A 181 18.95 2.33 18.04
N ALA A 182 19.23 2.31 16.73
CA ALA A 182 19.71 3.49 16.02
C ALA A 182 18.70 4.64 16.03
N TYR A 183 17.40 4.32 15.97
CA TYR A 183 16.33 5.31 16.08
C TYR A 183 16.33 6.03 17.43
N GLU A 184 16.32 5.27 18.52
CA GLU A 184 16.24 5.83 19.88
C GLU A 184 17.52 6.60 20.25
N GLN A 185 18.69 6.16 19.78
CA GLN A 185 19.95 6.88 19.96
C GLN A 185 19.98 8.25 19.24
N SER A 186 19.36 8.33 18.05
CA SER A 186 19.32 9.57 17.26
C SER A 186 18.17 10.51 17.64
N ASN A 187 17.26 10.10 18.52
CA ASN A 187 16.09 10.88 18.92
C ASN A 187 15.87 10.83 20.45
N PRO A 188 16.78 11.40 21.28
CA PRO A 188 16.74 11.25 22.74
C PRO A 188 15.51 11.86 23.45
N GLN A 189 14.58 12.48 22.72
CA GLN A 189 13.26 12.91 23.22
C GLN A 189 12.21 11.79 23.23
N THR A 190 12.49 10.62 22.64
CA THR A 190 11.75 9.39 22.93
C THR A 190 12.16 8.88 24.32
N ASN A 191 11.60 7.78 24.83
CA ASN A 191 11.94 7.19 26.15
C ASN A 191 13.39 6.65 26.20
N ALA A 192 14.36 7.46 25.78
CA ALA A 192 15.75 7.12 25.58
C ALA A 192 16.35 6.67 26.91
N GLY A 193 16.69 5.37 26.95
CA GLY A 193 17.34 4.73 28.10
C GLY A 193 16.40 4.09 29.14
N GLN A 194 15.07 4.21 29.01
CA GLN A 194 14.14 3.62 29.99
C GLN A 194 13.54 2.28 29.56
N VAL A 195 13.42 2.01 28.25
CA VAL A 195 12.77 0.80 27.71
C VAL A 195 13.76 0.02 26.85
N GLN A 196 13.87 -1.30 27.10
CA GLN A 196 14.73 -2.17 26.31
C GLN A 196 14.17 -2.31 24.88
N VAL A 197 15.02 -2.32 23.85
CA VAL A 197 14.57 -2.42 22.44
C VAL A 197 13.78 -3.69 22.15
N THR A 198 14.08 -4.78 22.84
CA THR A 198 13.28 -6.02 22.80
C THR A 198 11.86 -5.80 23.31
N GLN A 199 11.68 -5.01 24.38
CA GLN A 199 10.34 -4.66 24.88
C GLN A 199 9.59 -3.77 23.88
N LEU A 200 10.27 -2.82 23.24
CA LEU A 200 9.66 -1.99 22.18
C LEU A 200 9.24 -2.84 20.98
N ARG A 201 10.11 -3.75 20.52
CA ARG A 201 9.78 -4.71 19.45
C ARG A 201 8.54 -5.53 19.81
N GLU A 202 8.51 -6.11 21.01
CA GLU A 202 7.36 -6.87 21.50
C GLU A 202 6.09 -6.03 21.57
N GLU A 203 6.17 -4.80 22.08
CA GLU A 203 5.03 -3.88 22.12
C GLU A 203 4.49 -3.62 20.71
N LEU A 204 5.35 -3.33 19.73
CA LEU A 204 4.95 -3.10 18.35
C LEU A 204 4.26 -4.33 17.75
N LEU A 205 4.81 -5.54 17.95
CA LEU A 205 4.23 -6.79 17.44
C LEU A 205 2.87 -7.12 18.08
N GLN A 206 2.71 -6.80 19.37
CA GLN A 206 1.52 -7.16 20.12
C GLN A 206 0.38 -6.16 19.95
N ARG A 207 0.72 -4.86 19.91
CA ARG A 207 -0.24 -3.77 20.06
C ARG A 207 -0.49 -2.97 18.78
N SER A 208 0.52 -2.77 17.92
CA SER A 208 0.37 -1.86 16.77
C SER A 208 -0.71 -2.32 15.78
N GLY A 209 -0.84 -3.64 15.59
CA GLY A 209 -1.69 -4.21 14.56
C GLY A 209 -1.22 -3.94 13.13
N LEU A 210 -0.04 -3.32 12.95
CA LEU A 210 0.55 -3.02 11.64
C LEU A 210 1.83 -3.82 11.39
N LEU A 211 2.63 -4.05 12.42
CA LEU A 211 3.75 -4.99 12.39
C LEU A 211 3.29 -6.31 12.98
N VAL A 212 3.52 -7.41 12.26
CA VAL A 212 3.09 -8.74 12.64
C VAL A 212 4.25 -9.73 12.65
N PRO A 213 4.23 -10.70 13.57
CA PRO A 213 5.18 -11.81 13.59
C PRO A 213 5.09 -12.67 12.32
N ARG A 214 6.22 -13.28 11.96
CA ARG A 214 6.34 -14.35 10.96
C ARG A 214 7.05 -15.55 11.60
N ALA A 215 7.20 -16.63 10.84
CA ALA A 215 7.93 -17.81 11.31
C ALA A 215 9.39 -17.45 11.65
N GLU A 216 10.05 -18.29 12.45
CA GLU A 216 11.51 -18.24 12.67
C GLU A 216 12.02 -16.90 13.26
N GLY A 217 11.24 -16.26 14.15
CA GLY A 217 11.68 -15.03 14.82
C GLY A 217 11.80 -13.83 13.87
N LYS A 218 10.98 -13.80 12.82
CA LYS A 218 10.89 -12.68 11.89
C LYS A 218 9.64 -11.85 12.14
N ALA A 219 9.61 -10.64 11.60
CA ALA A 219 8.40 -9.84 11.48
C ALA A 219 8.26 -9.25 10.08
N ALA A 220 7.03 -8.89 9.74
CA ALA A 220 6.70 -8.16 8.52
C ALA A 220 5.61 -7.15 8.85
N PHE A 221 5.40 -6.17 7.97
CA PHE A 221 4.14 -5.44 8.01
C PHE A 221 2.98 -6.39 7.66
N GLN A 222 1.81 -6.10 8.23
CA GLN A 222 0.60 -6.87 7.98
C GLN A 222 0.28 -6.90 6.49
N HIS A 223 0.53 -5.78 5.80
CA HIS A 223 0.46 -5.65 4.36
C HIS A 223 1.64 -4.81 3.85
N LEU A 224 2.19 -5.16 2.69
CA LEU A 224 3.36 -4.49 2.12
C LEU A 224 3.10 -3.00 1.88
N SER A 225 1.89 -2.62 1.47
CA SER A 225 1.56 -1.21 1.23
C SER A 225 1.67 -0.32 2.47
N PHE A 226 1.49 -0.85 3.70
CA PHE A 226 1.78 -0.09 4.92
C PHE A 226 3.28 0.16 5.08
N GLN A 227 4.12 -0.81 4.72
CA GLN A 227 5.57 -0.64 4.71
C GLN A 227 5.99 0.41 3.67
N GLU A 228 5.46 0.32 2.44
CA GLU A 228 5.73 1.29 1.36
C GLU A 228 5.35 2.71 1.79
N PHE A 229 4.13 2.89 2.33
CA PHE A 229 3.63 4.17 2.82
C PHE A 229 4.50 4.72 3.97
N LEU A 230 4.80 3.90 4.98
CA LEU A 230 5.55 4.33 6.15
C LEU A 230 7.02 4.64 5.82
N ALA A 231 7.62 3.91 4.87
CA ALA A 231 8.97 4.21 4.38
C ALA A 231 9.01 5.55 3.62
N ALA A 232 7.99 5.83 2.80
CA ALA A 232 7.84 7.11 2.12
C ALA A 232 7.70 8.28 3.12
N GLU A 233 6.86 8.11 4.15
CA GLU A 233 6.68 9.10 5.22
C GLU A 233 7.97 9.39 5.97
N TRP A 234 8.72 8.34 6.33
CA TRP A 234 10.02 8.49 7.00
C TRP A 234 10.99 9.32 6.15
N PHE A 235 11.12 8.96 4.87
CA PHE A 235 12.06 9.63 3.98
C PHE A 235 11.65 11.09 3.71
N SER A 236 10.36 11.35 3.45
CA SER A 236 9.83 12.70 3.21
C SER A 236 10.14 13.66 4.35
N LYS A 237 9.96 13.21 5.60
CA LYS A 237 10.16 14.02 6.81
C LYS A 237 11.62 14.39 7.08
N LYS A 238 12.57 13.58 6.60
CA LYS A 238 13.99 13.69 6.94
C LYS A 238 14.87 14.29 5.83
N ASN A 239 14.32 14.50 4.64
CA ASN A 239 15.11 14.82 3.45
C ASN A 239 14.58 16.05 2.70
N ASN A 240 15.52 16.80 2.10
CA ASN A 240 15.22 17.94 1.26
C ASN A 240 14.92 17.53 -0.20
N ASP A 241 14.48 18.46 -1.04
CA ASP A 241 14.07 18.18 -2.43
C ASP A 241 15.21 17.56 -3.29
N GLN A 242 16.46 17.91 -3.03
CA GLN A 242 17.61 17.33 -3.74
C GLN A 242 17.79 15.84 -3.38
N GLN A 243 17.69 15.49 -2.10
CA GLN A 243 17.75 14.11 -1.63
C GLN A 243 16.53 13.30 -2.09
N ILE A 244 15.36 13.93 -2.23
CA ILE A 244 14.20 13.31 -2.88
C ILE A 244 14.55 12.94 -4.32
N LEU A 245 15.03 13.89 -5.12
CA LEU A 245 15.43 13.64 -6.51
C LEU A 245 16.46 12.51 -6.63
N GLU A 246 17.48 12.51 -5.77
CA GLU A 246 18.50 11.46 -5.72
C GLU A 246 17.90 10.08 -5.41
N LEU A 247 16.93 10.00 -4.48
CA LEU A 247 16.25 8.74 -4.21
C LEU A 247 15.51 8.22 -5.45
N TYR A 248 14.82 9.08 -6.20
CA TYR A 248 14.15 8.67 -7.43
C TYR A 248 15.13 8.17 -8.48
N THR A 249 16.20 8.91 -8.76
CA THR A 249 17.14 8.54 -9.84
C THR A 249 17.95 7.30 -9.48
N THR A 250 18.18 7.02 -8.20
CA THR A 250 18.92 5.83 -7.74
C THR A 250 18.03 4.62 -7.51
N ARG A 251 16.87 4.80 -6.85
CA ARG A 251 15.97 3.71 -6.44
C ARG A 251 14.83 3.45 -7.42
N GLY A 252 14.44 4.44 -8.22
CA GLY A 252 13.43 4.27 -9.28
C GLY A 252 13.85 3.30 -10.38
N LEU A 253 15.14 2.95 -10.45
CA LEU A 253 15.67 1.88 -11.30
C LEU A 253 15.25 0.47 -10.84
N VAL A 254 14.77 0.34 -9.60
CA VAL A 254 14.37 -0.92 -8.99
C VAL A 254 12.84 -0.97 -8.88
N ALA A 255 12.20 -1.90 -9.60
CA ALA A 255 10.74 -1.97 -9.70
C ALA A 255 10.02 -2.02 -8.33
N ASN A 256 10.62 -2.68 -7.33
CA ASN A 256 10.08 -2.82 -5.98
C ASN A 256 10.03 -1.49 -5.19
N TRP A 257 10.63 -0.41 -5.69
CA TRP A 257 10.51 0.92 -5.08
C TRP A 257 9.38 1.76 -5.66
N ARG A 258 8.76 1.33 -6.78
CA ARG A 258 7.77 2.13 -7.52
C ARG A 258 6.69 2.70 -6.61
N GLU A 259 6.18 1.88 -5.71
CA GLU A 259 5.00 2.20 -4.92
C GLU A 259 5.34 3.06 -3.70
N THR A 260 6.50 2.83 -3.08
CA THR A 260 7.08 3.74 -2.09
C THR A 260 7.35 5.12 -2.70
N LEU A 261 7.87 5.17 -3.93
CA LEU A 261 8.10 6.42 -4.65
C LEU A 261 6.77 7.11 -5.01
N LYS A 262 5.72 6.38 -5.40
CA LYS A 262 4.38 6.96 -5.58
C LYS A 262 3.86 7.61 -4.30
N PHE A 263 3.93 6.91 -3.15
CA PHE A 263 3.53 7.48 -1.86
C PHE A 263 4.35 8.71 -1.51
N LEU A 264 5.66 8.67 -1.77
CA LEU A 264 6.55 9.80 -1.54
C LEU A 264 6.15 11.00 -2.41
N PHE A 265 5.87 10.79 -3.70
CA PHE A 265 5.43 11.86 -4.58
C PHE A 265 4.11 12.47 -4.09
N GLY A 266 3.13 11.62 -3.79
CA GLY A 266 1.83 12.04 -3.26
C GLY A 266 1.99 12.88 -1.99
N ARG A 267 2.84 12.45 -1.05
CA ARG A 267 3.15 13.21 0.16
C ARG A 267 3.73 14.59 -0.15
N ARG A 268 4.70 14.67 -1.07
CA ARG A 268 5.36 15.93 -1.43
C ARG A 268 4.41 16.90 -2.13
N VAL A 269 3.48 16.40 -2.95
CA VAL A 269 2.43 17.21 -3.56
C VAL A 269 1.53 17.89 -2.52
N GLU A 270 1.37 17.32 -1.34
CA GLU A 270 0.64 17.96 -0.23
C GLU A 270 1.48 18.97 0.56
N GLU A 271 2.80 18.82 0.57
CA GLU A 271 3.73 19.65 1.35
C GLU A 271 4.32 20.83 0.58
N ARG A 272 4.27 20.79 -0.75
CA ARG A 272 5.01 21.68 -1.64
C ARG A 272 4.09 22.33 -2.67
N ASP A 273 4.48 23.52 -3.10
CA ASP A 273 3.78 24.25 -4.14
C ASP A 273 3.83 23.51 -5.49
N GLN A 274 2.83 23.77 -6.33
CA GLN A 274 2.72 23.20 -7.67
C GLN A 274 3.99 23.37 -8.50
N SER A 275 4.64 24.54 -8.45
CA SER A 275 5.85 24.83 -9.23
C SER A 275 7.03 23.93 -8.84
N VAL A 276 7.21 23.69 -7.54
CA VAL A 276 8.27 22.81 -7.00
C VAL A 276 8.06 21.38 -7.47
N MET A 277 6.83 20.87 -7.37
CA MET A 277 6.52 19.49 -7.76
C MET A 277 6.53 19.27 -9.28
N THR A 278 6.12 20.29 -10.04
CA THR A 278 6.24 20.28 -11.50
C THR A 278 7.71 20.26 -11.92
N ASN A 279 8.56 21.06 -11.25
CA ASN A 279 10.00 21.05 -11.49
C ASN A 279 10.65 19.71 -11.13
N LEU A 280 10.28 19.09 -10.02
CA LEU A 280 10.77 17.75 -9.67
C LEU A 280 10.40 16.72 -10.76
N ALA A 281 9.13 16.68 -11.18
CA ALA A 281 8.70 15.77 -12.25
C ALA A 281 9.41 16.07 -13.58
N TRP A 282 9.69 17.34 -13.87
CA TRP A 282 10.45 17.75 -15.05
C TRP A 282 11.89 17.24 -15.01
N GLN A 283 12.60 17.45 -13.90
CA GLN A 283 13.97 16.96 -13.69
C GLN A 283 14.05 15.44 -13.85
N LEU A 284 13.05 14.71 -13.36
CA LEU A 284 12.95 13.26 -13.51
C LEU A 284 12.76 12.84 -14.97
N LEU A 285 11.87 13.49 -15.72
CA LEU A 285 11.69 13.22 -17.15
C LEU A 285 12.95 13.54 -17.96
N GLN A 286 13.63 14.65 -17.66
CA GLN A 286 14.90 14.99 -18.30
C GLN A 286 15.97 13.93 -18.03
N HIS A 287 16.04 13.41 -16.81
CA HIS A 287 16.96 12.33 -16.47
C HIS A 287 16.68 11.06 -17.29
N VAL A 288 15.40 10.71 -17.49
CA VAL A 288 15.01 9.58 -18.35
C VAL A 288 15.35 9.84 -19.82
N GLU A 289 15.08 11.04 -20.33
CA GLU A 289 15.35 11.43 -21.72
C GLU A 289 16.86 11.40 -22.05
N GLN A 290 17.72 11.75 -21.10
CA GLN A 290 19.17 11.66 -21.26
C GLN A 290 19.68 10.23 -21.41
N GLN A 291 18.92 9.22 -20.99
CA GLN A 291 19.26 7.80 -21.10
C GLN A 291 18.69 7.21 -22.40
N THR A 292 18.93 7.87 -23.54
CA THR A 292 18.50 7.42 -24.87
C THR A 292 19.57 6.53 -25.53
N PRO A 293 19.23 5.39 -26.17
CA PRO A 293 17.90 4.75 -26.27
C PRO A 293 17.37 4.34 -24.89
N LEU A 294 16.06 4.32 -24.63
CA LEU A 294 15.48 4.22 -23.28
C LEU A 294 16.06 3.05 -22.45
N GLN A 295 17.09 3.32 -21.64
CA GLN A 295 17.81 2.28 -20.87
C GLN A 295 17.26 2.07 -19.45
N VAL A 296 16.36 2.95 -19.00
CA VAL A 296 15.86 3.00 -17.61
C VAL A 296 14.33 2.87 -17.55
N PRO A 297 13.74 1.79 -18.09
CA PRO A 297 12.29 1.65 -18.19
C PRO A 297 11.56 1.69 -16.83
N ALA A 298 12.16 1.12 -15.78
CA ALA A 298 11.58 1.19 -14.43
C ALA A 298 11.46 2.64 -13.92
N LEU A 299 12.48 3.46 -14.16
CA LEU A 299 12.44 4.87 -13.79
C LEU A 299 11.43 5.63 -14.65
N ALA A 300 11.34 5.32 -15.96
CA ALA A 300 10.34 5.92 -16.83
C ALA A 300 8.91 5.67 -16.32
N VAL A 301 8.61 4.45 -15.89
CA VAL A 301 7.33 4.10 -15.25
C VAL A 301 7.08 4.93 -13.99
N VAL A 302 8.07 5.06 -13.10
CA VAL A 302 7.96 5.88 -11.88
C VAL A 302 7.74 7.36 -12.21
N CYS A 303 8.42 7.88 -13.23
CA CYS A 303 8.21 9.24 -13.71
C CYS A 303 6.78 9.40 -14.25
N CYS A 304 6.26 8.42 -14.97
CA CYS A 304 4.88 8.45 -15.47
C CYS A 304 3.87 8.53 -14.33
N ASP A 305 4.09 7.75 -13.27
CA ASP A 305 3.24 7.79 -12.07
C ASP A 305 3.24 9.17 -11.40
N ALA A 306 4.41 9.81 -11.29
CA ALA A 306 4.53 11.17 -10.75
C ALA A 306 3.75 12.19 -11.60
N VAL A 307 3.86 12.12 -12.94
CA VAL A 307 3.14 13.01 -13.85
C VAL A 307 1.63 12.76 -13.80
N HIS A 308 1.20 11.50 -13.73
CA HIS A 308 -0.21 11.16 -13.52
C HIS A 308 -0.77 11.78 -12.24
N LEU A 309 -0.01 11.76 -11.14
CA LEU A 309 -0.42 12.41 -9.88
C LEU A 309 -0.58 13.93 -10.03
N LEU A 310 0.31 14.61 -10.77
CA LEU A 310 0.15 16.05 -11.05
C LEU A 310 -1.13 16.32 -11.85
N LEU A 311 -1.38 15.53 -12.90
CA LEU A 311 -2.57 15.66 -13.72
C LEU A 311 -3.86 15.35 -12.94
N ASP A 312 -3.84 14.36 -12.05
CA ASP A 312 -4.97 14.00 -11.17
C ASP A 312 -5.32 15.13 -10.19
N ARG A 313 -4.33 15.96 -9.82
CA ARG A 313 -4.52 17.19 -9.03
C ARG A 313 -4.95 18.40 -9.88
N GLY A 314 -5.12 18.22 -11.19
CA GLY A 314 -5.52 19.27 -12.12
C GLY A 314 -4.39 20.20 -12.55
N TYR A 315 -3.13 19.84 -12.30
CA TYR A 315 -2.00 20.68 -12.68
C TYR A 315 -1.80 20.64 -14.20
N GLN A 316 -1.49 21.81 -14.77
CA GLN A 316 -1.17 21.94 -16.18
C GLN A 316 0.32 21.69 -16.39
N LEU A 317 0.64 20.77 -17.31
CA LEU A 317 2.03 20.47 -17.64
C LEU A 317 2.58 21.51 -18.63
N PRO A 318 3.79 22.06 -18.40
CA PRO A 318 4.45 22.95 -19.37
C PRO A 318 4.60 22.28 -20.74
N GLY A 319 4.57 23.08 -21.82
CA GLY A 319 4.66 22.57 -23.19
C GLY A 319 5.95 21.77 -23.47
N GLU A 320 7.07 22.17 -22.88
CA GLU A 320 8.34 21.45 -22.98
C GLU A 320 8.26 20.05 -22.36
N MET A 321 7.57 19.94 -21.22
CA MET A 321 7.33 18.68 -20.52
C MET A 321 6.42 17.76 -21.32
N GLN A 322 5.33 18.30 -21.91
CA GLN A 322 4.47 17.54 -22.83
C GLN A 322 5.26 17.03 -24.05
N GLY A 323 6.11 17.90 -24.63
CA GLY A 323 6.99 17.54 -25.74
C GLY A 323 7.96 16.41 -25.39
N CYS A 324 8.55 16.43 -24.18
CA CYS A 324 9.41 15.37 -23.68
C CYS A 324 8.67 14.03 -23.55
N VAL A 325 7.49 14.02 -22.92
CA VAL A 325 6.66 12.80 -22.80
C VAL A 325 6.34 12.20 -24.17
N ARG A 326 5.96 13.03 -25.16
CA ARG A 326 5.69 12.56 -26.53
C ARG A 326 6.94 11.98 -27.20
N ARG A 327 8.12 12.59 -27.02
CA ARG A 327 9.38 12.05 -27.54
C ARG A 327 9.73 10.71 -26.90
N LEU A 328 9.65 10.61 -25.58
CA LEU A 328 9.88 9.36 -24.83
C LEU A 328 8.93 8.25 -25.29
N PHE A 329 7.65 8.57 -25.51
CA PHE A 329 6.69 7.60 -26.03
C PHE A 329 7.08 7.11 -27.43
N ARG A 330 7.41 8.00 -28.38
CA ARG A 330 7.86 7.61 -29.73
C ARG A 330 9.10 6.73 -29.69
N GLN A 331 10.09 7.10 -28.88
CA GLN A 331 11.28 6.27 -28.65
C GLN A 331 10.92 4.88 -28.12
N SER A 332 9.96 4.78 -27.19
CA SER A 332 9.51 3.49 -26.65
C SER A 332 8.86 2.58 -27.71
N LEU A 333 8.23 3.16 -28.75
CA LEU A 333 7.63 2.42 -29.86
C LEU A 333 8.69 1.89 -30.84
N GLU A 334 9.69 2.71 -31.15
CA GLU A 334 10.75 2.40 -32.12
C GLU A 334 11.74 1.35 -31.61
N GLN A 335 12.01 1.33 -30.29
CA GLN A 335 13.13 0.59 -29.72
C GLN A 335 12.75 -0.75 -29.07
N LEU A 336 11.51 -1.23 -29.23
CA LEU A 336 10.97 -2.39 -28.49
C LEU A 336 11.26 -2.27 -26.97
N ALA A 337 11.02 -1.08 -26.41
CA ALA A 337 11.22 -0.84 -24.99
C ALA A 337 10.32 -1.76 -24.13
N ASP A 338 10.68 -1.89 -22.84
CA ASP A 338 9.89 -2.63 -21.85
C ASP A 338 8.40 -2.27 -21.95
N LEU A 339 7.54 -3.31 -21.98
CA LEU A 339 6.10 -3.15 -22.22
C LEU A 339 5.44 -2.25 -21.17
N SER A 340 5.90 -2.29 -19.91
CA SER A 340 5.37 -1.44 -18.84
C SER A 340 5.69 0.03 -19.11
N ALA A 341 6.94 0.34 -19.48
CA ALA A 341 7.31 1.71 -19.81
C ALA A 341 6.54 2.25 -21.02
N ARG A 342 6.40 1.43 -22.07
CA ARG A 342 5.62 1.79 -23.27
C ARG A 342 4.15 2.04 -22.95
N ASP A 343 3.54 1.17 -22.15
CA ASP A 343 2.14 1.29 -21.72
C ASP A 343 1.93 2.59 -20.93
N GLN A 344 2.75 2.84 -19.91
CA GLN A 344 2.62 4.02 -19.05
C GLN A 344 2.86 5.33 -19.79
N LEU A 345 3.84 5.37 -20.70
CA LEU A 345 4.07 6.52 -21.57
C LEU A 345 2.89 6.75 -22.53
N GLY A 346 2.30 5.67 -23.07
CA GLY A 346 1.10 5.75 -23.91
C GLY A 346 -0.11 6.28 -23.16
N LEU A 347 -0.34 5.81 -21.93
CA LEU A 347 -1.39 6.33 -21.05
C LEU A 347 -1.18 7.82 -20.75
N LEU A 348 0.04 8.27 -20.51
CA LEU A 348 0.32 9.69 -20.36
C LEU A 348 0.01 10.50 -21.63
N VAL A 349 0.49 10.05 -22.78
CA VAL A 349 0.22 10.70 -24.07
C VAL A 349 -1.30 10.82 -24.32
N SER A 350 -2.07 9.78 -23.98
CA SER A 350 -3.53 9.82 -24.10
C SER A 350 -4.19 10.94 -23.27
N ARG A 351 -3.59 11.30 -22.13
CA ARG A 351 -4.11 12.37 -21.24
C ARG A 351 -3.70 13.78 -21.68
N ILE A 352 -2.52 13.93 -22.29
CA ILE A 352 -2.00 15.23 -22.72
C ILE A 352 -2.26 15.54 -24.21
N GLY A 353 -2.83 14.58 -24.94
CA GLY A 353 -3.08 14.64 -26.38
C GLY A 353 -1.97 13.97 -27.19
N ASP A 354 -2.38 13.03 -28.04
CA ASP A 354 -1.55 12.32 -29.01
C ASP A 354 -1.46 13.12 -30.31
N ASP A 355 -0.24 13.36 -30.78
CA ASP A 355 0.07 14.17 -31.97
C ASP A 355 0.66 13.33 -33.11
N ARG A 356 0.58 11.99 -33.03
CA ARG A 356 1.09 11.12 -34.10
C ARG A 356 0.28 11.33 -35.39
N PRO A 357 0.95 11.57 -36.53
CA PRO A 357 0.26 11.82 -37.80
C PRO A 357 -0.57 10.60 -38.23
N GLY A 358 -1.79 10.84 -38.69
CA GLY A 358 -2.73 9.80 -39.12
C GLY A 358 -3.57 9.17 -38.01
N LEU A 359 -3.27 9.46 -36.73
CA LEU A 359 -4.11 9.05 -35.61
C LEU A 359 -5.27 10.05 -35.42
N ASP A 360 -6.37 9.84 -36.12
CA ASP A 360 -7.63 10.55 -35.87
C ASP A 360 -8.57 9.67 -35.04
N LEU A 361 -8.75 10.01 -33.76
CA LEU A 361 -9.64 9.27 -32.84
C LEU A 361 -11.11 9.23 -33.32
N ARG A 362 -11.48 10.02 -34.33
CA ARG A 362 -12.80 9.97 -34.98
C ARG A 362 -12.91 8.86 -36.04
N THR A 363 -11.81 8.21 -36.41
CA THR A 363 -11.77 7.15 -37.41
C THR A 363 -11.72 5.77 -36.76
N ALA A 364 -12.47 4.81 -37.30
CA ALA A 364 -12.54 3.45 -36.75
C ALA A 364 -11.18 2.74 -36.73
N GLU A 365 -10.28 3.09 -37.65
CA GLU A 365 -8.92 2.54 -37.75
C GLU A 365 -8.01 2.92 -36.58
N ALA A 366 -8.34 4.00 -35.84
CA ALA A 366 -7.63 4.39 -34.63
C ALA A 366 -8.01 3.57 -33.40
N TRP A 367 -9.03 2.70 -33.50
CA TRP A 367 -9.54 1.90 -32.40
C TRP A 367 -9.19 0.42 -32.59
N VAL A 368 -8.80 -0.24 -31.51
CA VAL A 368 -8.60 -1.69 -31.48
C VAL A 368 -9.63 -2.29 -30.53
N MET A 369 -10.30 -3.36 -30.98
CA MET A 369 -11.18 -4.14 -30.13
C MET A 369 -10.35 -4.89 -29.08
N ALA A 370 -10.39 -4.42 -27.85
CA ALA A 370 -9.81 -5.13 -26.72
C ALA A 370 -10.77 -6.23 -26.24
N PRO A 371 -10.36 -7.50 -26.17
CA PRO A 371 -11.21 -8.57 -25.64
C PRO A 371 -11.54 -8.30 -24.18
N THR A 372 -12.81 -8.46 -23.81
CA THR A 372 -13.37 -8.10 -22.49
C THR A 372 -12.66 -8.77 -21.31
N ALA A 373 -11.95 -9.88 -21.54
CA ALA A 373 -11.20 -10.63 -20.53
C ALA A 373 -9.74 -10.16 -20.31
N GLN A 374 -9.22 -9.23 -21.13
CA GLN A 374 -7.81 -8.80 -21.11
C GLN A 374 -7.59 -7.35 -20.66
N ILE A 375 -8.65 -6.58 -20.38
CA ILE A 375 -8.52 -5.24 -19.81
C ILE A 375 -8.44 -5.40 -18.28
N PRO A 376 -7.29 -5.15 -17.62
CA PRO A 376 -7.27 -5.04 -16.17
C PRO A 376 -8.24 -3.92 -15.78
N HIS A 377 -9.13 -4.16 -14.83
CA HIS A 377 -10.11 -3.20 -14.30
C HIS A 377 -9.48 -1.94 -13.64
N GLN A 378 -8.26 -1.54 -14.00
CA GLN A 378 -7.69 -0.26 -13.63
C GLN A 378 -8.41 0.87 -14.38
N LYS A 379 -9.34 1.52 -13.68
CA LYS A 379 -9.81 2.88 -13.93
C LYS A 379 -10.07 3.22 -15.42
N LEU A 380 -11.20 2.74 -15.93
CA LEU A 380 -11.92 3.52 -16.93
C LEU A 380 -12.39 4.80 -16.20
N HIS A 381 -11.59 5.87 -16.31
CA HIS A 381 -12.01 7.20 -15.88
C HIS A 381 -13.39 7.50 -16.50
N SER A 382 -14.24 8.22 -15.77
CA SER A 382 -15.61 8.61 -16.17
C SER A 382 -15.73 9.44 -17.46
N HIS A 383 -14.66 9.54 -18.24
CA HIS A 383 -14.58 10.21 -19.54
C HIS A 383 -14.33 9.23 -20.69
N VAL A 384 -14.22 7.92 -20.43
CA VAL A 384 -14.20 6.90 -21.50
C VAL A 384 -15.64 6.49 -21.80
N ARG A 385 -16.22 7.03 -22.88
CA ARG A 385 -17.43 6.45 -23.48
C ARG A 385 -17.08 5.06 -23.98
N THR A 386 -17.47 4.04 -23.22
CA THR A 386 -17.62 2.68 -23.74
C THR A 386 -18.96 2.64 -24.46
N GLU A 387 -18.98 3.00 -25.74
CA GLU A 387 -20.10 2.62 -26.59
C GLU A 387 -19.90 1.15 -26.94
N ILE A 388 -20.63 0.29 -26.24
CA ILE A 388 -20.79 -1.12 -26.60
C ILE A 388 -21.54 -1.09 -27.94
N ALA A 389 -20.81 -1.27 -29.04
CA ALA A 389 -21.46 -1.54 -30.31
C ALA A 389 -22.10 -2.93 -30.20
N GLU A 390 -23.40 -2.98 -29.92
CA GLU A 390 -24.17 -4.21 -30.09
C GLU A 390 -23.99 -4.67 -31.55
N PRO A 391 -23.70 -5.97 -31.78
CA PRO A 391 -23.52 -6.48 -33.12
C PRO A 391 -24.82 -6.28 -33.89
N ARG A 392 -24.78 -5.46 -34.95
CA ARG A 392 -25.87 -5.36 -35.92
C ARG A 392 -26.10 -6.76 -36.48
N MET A 393 -27.18 -7.41 -36.03
CA MET A 393 -27.69 -8.58 -36.72
C MET A 393 -28.08 -8.15 -38.13
N ASN A 394 -27.31 -8.61 -39.11
CA ASN A 394 -27.70 -8.58 -40.51
C ASN A 394 -29.00 -9.38 -40.65
N THR A 395 -30.12 -8.67 -40.68
CA THR A 395 -31.40 -9.19 -41.14
C THR A 395 -31.70 -8.52 -42.48
N ASN A 396 -31.08 -9.06 -43.53
CA ASN A 396 -31.61 -8.97 -44.88
C ASN A 396 -31.66 -10.39 -45.44
N VAL A 397 -32.80 -11.04 -45.15
CA VAL A 397 -33.36 -12.14 -45.95
C VAL A 397 -34.59 -11.55 -46.63
N HIS A 398 -34.81 -11.95 -47.89
CA HIS A 398 -35.69 -11.41 -48.95
C HIS A 398 -34.91 -10.48 -49.90
N GLU A 399 -34.68 -10.80 -51.18
CA GLU A 399 -35.33 -11.75 -52.10
C GLU A 399 -34.44 -12.93 -52.54
#